data_AF-A0A9D4T9N7-F1
#
_entry.id   AF-A0A9D4T9N7-F1
#
_cell.length_a   1.000
_cell.length_b   1.000
_cell.length_c   1.000
_cell.angle_alpha   90.00
_cell.angle_beta   90.00
_cell.angle_gamma   90.00
#
_symmetry.space_group_name_H-M   'P 1'
#
loop_
_entity.id
_entity.type
_entity.pdbx_description
1 polymer ?
#
loop_
_entity_poly.entity_id
_entity_poly.type
_entity_poly.pdbx_seq_one_letter_code
_entity_poly.pdbx_strand_id
1 'polypeptide(L)'
;MAMPKPPLSILKYKGTPDDVPVDNGRVSHFSEYIEGEVFKWYLTEIFGNGETCDDMKRGMQNRFATTYGDSFGLFIHYRLKGGQTIKDYYGEKKRLGSLADLKECHIISGLTDGVPPDVELALAGLSFNSSSEWLAAAQRVEASLKRARGVSFARNPGTT
;
A
#
# COMPACT_ATOMS: atom_id res chain seq x y z
N MET A 1 -31.84 37.57 1.67
CA MET A 1 -32.94 36.66 2.08
C MET A 1 -32.35 35.28 2.26
N ALA A 2 -32.24 34.81 3.50
CA ALA A 2 -31.76 33.46 3.81
C ALA A 2 -32.95 32.50 3.83
N MET A 3 -32.87 31.39 3.09
CA MET A 3 -33.90 30.34 3.14
C MET A 3 -33.79 29.55 4.45
N PRO A 4 -34.92 29.14 5.06
CA PRO A 4 -34.89 28.38 6.31
C PRO A 4 -34.41 26.96 6.05
N LYS A 5 -33.51 26.46 6.91
CA LYS A 5 -33.11 25.05 6.94
C LYS A 5 -34.30 24.19 7.41
N PRO A 6 -34.62 23.06 6.74
CA PRO A 6 -35.62 22.14 7.26
C PRO A 6 -35.10 21.43 8.54
N PRO A 7 -36.00 21.07 9.48
CA PRO A 7 -35.61 20.41 10.72
C PRO A 7 -35.13 18.96 10.47
N LEU A 8 -34.08 18.56 11.18
CA LEU A 8 -33.47 17.21 11.21
C LEU A 8 -34.37 16.16 11.88
N SER A 9 -35.63 16.10 11.46
CA SER A 9 -36.60 15.18 12.02
C SER A 9 -37.50 14.67 10.92
N ILE A 10 -36.97 13.79 10.06
CA ILE A 10 -37.67 12.64 9.45
C ILE A 10 -36.55 11.82 8.81
N LEU A 11 -36.22 10.67 9.39
CA LEU A 11 -35.82 9.45 8.68
C LEU A 11 -35.82 8.29 9.70
N LYS A 12 -37.00 7.99 10.25
CA LYS A 12 -37.28 6.62 10.69
C LYS A 12 -37.67 5.86 9.42
N TYR A 13 -36.69 5.28 8.74
CA TYR A 13 -36.96 4.40 7.62
C TYR A 13 -37.67 3.14 8.15
N LYS A 14 -38.95 2.99 7.80
CA LYS A 14 -39.71 1.74 7.93
C LYS A 14 -39.73 1.09 6.55
N GLY A 15 -38.69 0.34 6.22
CA GLY A 15 -38.68 -0.56 5.06
C GLY A 15 -38.13 -1.91 5.49
N THR A 16 -38.82 -2.98 5.12
CA THR A 16 -38.36 -4.35 5.32
C THR A 16 -37.15 -4.66 4.42
N PRO A 17 -36.23 -5.55 4.82
CA PRO A 17 -34.91 -5.70 4.20
C PRO A 17 -34.89 -6.26 2.77
N ASP A 18 -36.03 -6.74 2.25
CA ASP A 18 -36.03 -7.67 1.13
C ASP A 18 -36.15 -7.03 -0.28
N ASP A 19 -36.34 -5.70 -0.38
CA ASP A 19 -36.55 -5.02 -1.68
C ASP A 19 -35.44 -4.03 -2.09
N VAL A 20 -34.32 -3.95 -1.36
CA VAL A 20 -33.20 -3.09 -1.76
C VAL A 20 -32.22 -3.90 -2.62
N PRO A 21 -31.96 -3.54 -3.89
CA PRO A 21 -30.88 -4.12 -4.66
C PRO A 21 -29.61 -4.09 -3.82
N VAL A 22 -28.93 -5.23 -3.68
CA VAL A 22 -27.82 -5.47 -2.72
C VAL A 22 -26.74 -4.38 -2.78
N ASP A 23 -26.58 -3.69 -3.91
CA ASP A 23 -25.68 -2.54 -4.06
C ASP A 23 -26.17 -1.25 -3.40
N ASN A 24 -27.45 -0.91 -3.50
CA ASN A 24 -27.99 0.35 -2.96
C ASN A 24 -28.03 0.36 -1.43
N GLY A 25 -28.18 -0.82 -0.81
CA GLY A 25 -28.09 -0.96 0.65
C GLY A 25 -26.69 -0.64 1.17
N ARG A 26 -25.64 -1.13 0.49
CA ARG A 26 -24.24 -0.92 0.88
C ARG A 26 -23.82 0.54 0.74
N VAL A 27 -24.26 1.21 -0.32
CA VAL A 27 -24.04 2.65 -0.50
C VAL A 27 -24.69 3.40 0.66
N SER A 28 -25.97 3.15 0.96
CA SER A 28 -26.71 3.86 2.01
C SER A 28 -26.08 3.76 3.42
N HIS A 29 -25.51 2.60 3.76
CA HIS A 29 -24.81 2.39 5.05
C HIS A 29 -23.38 2.92 5.08
N PHE A 30 -22.81 3.37 3.96
CA PHE A 30 -21.42 3.84 3.92
C PHE A 30 -21.17 5.04 4.83
N SER A 31 -22.20 5.87 5.03
CA SER A 31 -22.20 7.00 5.97
C SER A 31 -21.84 6.64 7.42
N GLU A 32 -22.04 5.38 7.82
CA GLU A 32 -21.74 4.88 9.18
C GLU A 32 -20.23 4.63 9.39
N TYR A 33 -19.44 4.58 8.32
CA TYR A 33 -18.03 4.18 8.34
C TYR A 33 -17.06 5.30 7.93
N ILE A 34 -17.57 6.49 7.63
CA ILE A 34 -16.78 7.62 7.15
C ILE A 34 -17.09 8.87 7.96
N GLU A 35 -16.09 9.72 8.13
CA GLU A 35 -16.23 10.96 8.89
C GLU A 35 -15.55 12.13 8.15
N GLY A 36 -15.77 13.34 8.67
CA GLY A 36 -15.07 14.53 8.20
C GLY A 36 -15.35 14.89 6.73
N GLU A 37 -14.29 15.12 5.96
CA GLU A 37 -14.38 15.55 4.56
C GLU A 37 -14.96 14.46 3.64
N VAL A 38 -14.67 13.20 3.91
CA VAL A 38 -15.18 12.05 3.15
C VAL A 38 -16.69 11.91 3.34
N PHE A 39 -17.17 12.09 4.57
CA PHE A 39 -18.60 12.10 4.87
C PHE A 39 -19.35 13.24 4.16
N LYS A 40 -18.77 14.45 4.18
CA LYS A 40 -19.34 15.60 3.47
C LYS A 40 -19.45 15.35 1.97
N TRP A 41 -18.39 14.82 1.37
CA TRP A 41 -18.39 14.45 -0.05
C TRP A 41 -19.43 13.38 -0.38
N TYR A 42 -19.51 12.32 0.42
CA TYR A 42 -20.47 11.25 0.23
C TYR A 42 -21.91 11.78 0.25
N LEU A 43 -22.24 12.66 1.20
CA LEU A 43 -23.59 13.25 1.27
C LEU A 43 -23.93 14.16 0.09
N THR A 44 -22.94 14.81 -0.53
CA THR A 44 -23.18 15.77 -1.61
C THR A 44 -23.18 15.13 -2.99
N GLU A 45 -22.32 14.14 -3.21
CA GLU A 45 -22.07 13.59 -4.56
C GLU A 45 -22.63 12.18 -4.76
N ILE A 46 -22.82 11.40 -3.69
CA ILE A 46 -23.16 9.97 -3.79
C ILE A 46 -24.55 9.68 -3.22
N PHE A 47 -24.81 10.15 -2.00
CA PHE A 47 -26.05 9.84 -1.29
C PHE A 47 -27.27 10.45 -1.99
N GLY A 48 -28.23 9.61 -2.37
CA GLY A 48 -29.47 10.04 -3.01
C GLY A 48 -29.38 10.28 -4.52
N ASN A 49 -28.20 10.15 -5.13
CA ASN A 49 -27.99 10.33 -6.57
C ASN A 49 -28.16 9.04 -7.39
N GLY A 50 -28.46 7.91 -6.74
CA GLY A 50 -28.62 6.62 -7.41
C GLY A 50 -27.31 5.99 -7.89
N GLU A 51 -26.18 6.48 -7.37
CA GLU A 51 -24.84 5.97 -7.68
C GLU A 51 -24.64 4.54 -7.17
N THR A 52 -23.96 3.72 -7.97
CA THR A 52 -23.63 2.34 -7.56
C THR A 52 -22.43 2.31 -6.61
N CYS A 53 -22.20 1.15 -6.00
CA CYS A 53 -21.01 0.93 -5.17
C CYS A 53 -19.71 1.14 -5.95
N ASP A 54 -19.69 0.76 -7.23
CA ASP A 54 -18.54 0.98 -8.12
C ASP A 54 -18.32 2.46 -8.46
N ASP A 55 -19.40 3.23 -8.64
CA ASP A 55 -19.32 4.68 -8.85
C ASP A 55 -18.79 5.40 -7.62
N MET A 56 -19.28 5.03 -6.43
CA MET A 56 -18.79 5.54 -5.15
C MET A 56 -17.29 5.23 -4.97
N LYS A 57 -16.87 3.99 -5.25
CA LYS A 57 -15.46 3.58 -5.16
C LYS A 57 -14.57 4.40 -6.10
N ARG A 58 -15.01 4.58 -7.35
CA ARG A 58 -14.29 5.39 -8.35
C ARG A 58 -14.25 6.87 -7.97
N GLY A 59 -15.34 7.42 -7.43
CA GLY A 59 -15.40 8.79 -6.94
C GLY A 59 -14.47 9.03 -5.75
N MET A 60 -14.42 8.08 -4.80
CA MET A 60 -13.47 8.12 -3.70
C MET A 60 -12.04 8.08 -4.18
N GLN A 61 -11.74 7.21 -5.14
CA GLN A 61 -10.42 7.15 -5.73
C GLN A 61 -10.10 8.49 -6.40
N ASN A 62 -10.90 8.99 -7.32
CA ASN A 62 -10.58 10.24 -8.01
C ASN A 62 -10.41 11.44 -7.07
N ARG A 63 -11.19 11.50 -5.99
CA ARG A 63 -11.18 12.65 -5.07
C ARG A 63 -10.15 12.56 -3.94
N PHE A 64 -9.89 11.36 -3.43
CA PHE A 64 -9.02 11.14 -2.26
C PHE A 64 -7.80 10.25 -2.57
N ALA A 65 -7.73 9.60 -3.73
CA ALA A 65 -6.56 8.84 -4.18
C ALA A 65 -5.42 9.73 -4.70
N THR A 66 -5.38 11.02 -4.36
CA THR A 66 -4.19 11.86 -4.61
C THR A 66 -2.91 11.24 -4.02
N THR A 67 -3.04 10.26 -3.12
CA THR A 67 -1.96 9.41 -2.58
C THR A 67 -1.37 8.37 -3.56
N TYR A 68 -2.04 8.07 -4.68
CA TYR A 68 -1.59 7.03 -5.63
C TYR A 68 -0.60 7.56 -6.67
N GLY A 69 -0.71 8.84 -7.05
CA GLY A 69 0.30 9.50 -7.90
C GLY A 69 1.68 9.58 -7.23
N ASP A 70 1.73 9.66 -5.90
CA ASP A 70 2.97 9.62 -5.13
C ASP A 70 3.50 8.18 -4.97
N SER A 71 2.65 7.15 -5.00
CA SER A 71 3.08 5.77 -4.71
C SER A 71 4.11 5.23 -5.70
N PHE A 72 4.03 5.60 -6.99
CA PHE A 72 5.07 5.26 -7.96
C PHE A 72 6.37 6.02 -7.69
N GLY A 73 6.31 7.33 -7.40
CA GLY A 73 7.47 8.12 -7.03
C GLY A 73 8.14 7.59 -5.76
N LEU A 74 7.35 7.32 -4.72
CA LEU A 74 7.77 6.66 -3.49
C LEU A 74 8.39 5.30 -3.78
N PHE A 75 7.80 4.47 -4.64
CA PHE A 75 8.38 3.19 -5.03
C PHE A 75 9.77 3.35 -5.66
N ILE A 76 9.91 4.27 -6.61
CA ILE A 76 11.18 4.54 -7.32
C ILE A 76 12.24 5.10 -6.37
N HIS A 77 11.86 5.91 -5.38
CA HIS A 77 12.81 6.57 -4.48
C HIS A 77 13.04 5.83 -3.15
N TYR A 78 12.20 4.84 -2.80
CA TYR A 78 12.36 4.09 -1.55
C TYR A 78 13.64 3.26 -1.58
N ARG A 79 14.50 3.45 -0.58
CA ARG A 79 15.79 2.77 -0.41
C ARG A 79 15.83 2.08 0.95
N LEU A 80 16.58 0.99 1.06
CA LEU A 80 16.86 0.34 2.33
C LEU A 80 17.59 1.32 3.25
N LYS A 81 17.00 1.63 4.40
CA LYS A 81 17.56 2.56 5.38
C LYS A 81 18.54 1.85 6.33
N GLY A 82 19.51 2.59 6.88
CA GLY A 82 20.41 2.06 7.90
C GLY A 82 19.64 1.54 9.12
N GLY A 83 19.91 0.30 9.54
CA GLY A 83 19.23 -0.35 10.66
C GLY A 83 17.90 -1.02 10.31
N GLN A 84 17.36 -0.81 9.11
CA GLN A 84 16.18 -1.51 8.61
C GLN A 84 16.55 -2.93 8.16
N THR A 85 15.67 -3.90 8.41
CA THR A 85 15.87 -5.27 7.89
C THR A 85 15.43 -5.38 6.43
N ILE A 86 16.01 -6.33 5.69
CA ILE A 86 15.57 -6.66 4.32
C ILE A 86 14.07 -7.01 4.26
N LYS A 87 13.54 -7.67 5.30
CA LYS A 87 12.12 -8.05 5.35
C LYS A 87 11.21 -6.83 5.44
N ASP A 88 11.56 -5.86 6.29
CA ASP A 88 10.76 -4.64 6.46
C ASP A 88 10.81 -3.76 5.20
N TYR A 89 11.99 -3.65 4.59
CA TYR A 89 12.15 -2.98 3.30
C TYR A 89 11.31 -3.62 2.20
N TYR A 90 11.37 -4.95 2.08
CA TYR A 90 10.58 -5.70 1.12
C TYR A 90 9.09 -5.46 1.31
N GLY A 91 8.59 -5.54 2.55
CA GLY A 91 7.18 -5.36 2.84
C GLY A 91 6.68 -4.00 2.38
N GLU A 92 7.40 -2.93 2.70
CA GLU A 92 7.02 -1.58 2.31
C GLU A 92 7.16 -1.35 0.81
N LYS A 93 8.24 -1.82 0.18
CA LYS A 93 8.45 -1.62 -1.26
C LYS A 93 7.45 -2.42 -2.11
N LYS A 94 7.08 -3.63 -1.68
CA LYS A 94 6.01 -4.41 -2.30
C LYS A 94 4.66 -3.73 -2.14
N ARG A 95 4.34 -3.20 -0.96
CA ARG A 95 3.12 -2.41 -0.70
C ARG A 95 3.02 -1.20 -1.64
N LEU A 96 4.10 -0.43 -1.76
CA LEU A 96 4.16 0.74 -2.67
C LEU A 96 4.00 0.32 -4.13
N GLY A 97 4.65 -0.77 -4.56
CA GLY A 97 4.50 -1.31 -5.91
C GLY A 97 3.07 -1.76 -6.22
N SER A 98 2.42 -2.43 -5.27
CA SER A 98 1.01 -2.82 -5.40
C SER A 98 0.07 -1.61 -5.44
N LEU A 99 0.34 -0.55 -4.66
CA LEU A 99 -0.44 0.69 -4.72
C LEU A 99 -0.22 1.42 -6.05
N ALA A 100 0.97 1.34 -6.62
CA ALA A 100 1.29 1.91 -7.93
C ALA A 100 0.84 1.02 -9.12
N ASP A 101 0.07 -0.06 -8.87
CA ASP A 101 -0.39 -1.03 -9.87
C ASP A 101 0.74 -1.62 -10.73
N LEU A 102 1.91 -1.85 -10.13
CA LEU A 102 3.07 -2.40 -10.82
C LEU A 102 2.98 -3.92 -10.94
N LYS A 103 3.37 -4.42 -12.12
CA LYS A 103 3.54 -5.87 -12.34
C LYS A 103 4.70 -6.41 -11.51
N GLU A 104 4.62 -7.70 -11.18
CA GLU A 104 5.60 -8.42 -10.35
C GLU A 104 7.05 -8.22 -10.83
N CYS A 105 7.29 -8.26 -12.16
CA CYS A 105 8.63 -8.05 -12.71
C CYS A 105 9.22 -6.65 -12.42
N HIS A 106 8.38 -5.61 -12.40
CA HIS A 106 8.78 -4.25 -12.05
C HIS A 106 9.02 -4.12 -10.55
N ILE A 107 8.22 -4.80 -9.73
CA ILE A 107 8.44 -4.88 -8.28
C ILE A 107 9.79 -5.52 -7.97
N ILE A 108 10.12 -6.66 -8.60
CA ILE A 108 11.41 -7.34 -8.45
C ILE A 108 12.56 -6.42 -8.87
N SER A 109 12.44 -5.74 -10.00
CA SER A 109 13.48 -4.81 -10.47
C SER A 109 13.73 -3.69 -9.46
N GLY A 110 12.66 -3.01 -9.02
CA GLY A 110 12.78 -1.94 -8.04
C GLY A 110 13.25 -2.42 -6.66
N LEU A 111 12.97 -3.66 -6.26
CA LEU A 111 13.51 -4.24 -5.02
C LEU A 111 15.04 -4.26 -5.05
N THR A 112 15.64 -4.65 -6.18
CA THR A 112 17.11 -4.67 -6.36
C THR A 112 17.70 -3.27 -6.44
N ASP A 113 17.07 -2.34 -7.17
CA ASP A 113 17.58 -0.95 -7.33
C ASP A 113 17.66 -0.16 -6.00
N GLY A 114 16.94 -0.61 -4.98
CA GLY A 114 16.86 0.10 -3.71
C GLY A 114 17.67 -0.48 -2.56
N VAL A 115 18.42 -1.56 -2.78
CA VAL A 115 19.33 -2.10 -1.76
C VAL A 115 20.73 -1.48 -1.89
N PRO A 116 21.59 -1.58 -0.85
CA PRO A 116 22.96 -1.09 -0.93
C PRO A 116 23.82 -1.91 -1.90
N PRO A 117 24.92 -1.35 -2.45
CA PRO A 117 25.71 -1.98 -3.50
C PRO A 117 26.27 -3.37 -3.15
N ASP A 118 26.57 -3.65 -1.88
CA ASP A 118 27.07 -4.96 -1.44
C ASP A 118 25.98 -6.05 -1.49
N VAL A 119 24.74 -5.69 -1.20
CA VAL A 119 23.57 -6.57 -1.36
C VAL A 119 23.22 -6.70 -2.85
N GLU A 120 23.22 -5.60 -3.60
CA GLU A 120 22.96 -5.58 -5.04
C GLU A 120 23.92 -6.50 -5.79
N LEU A 121 25.22 -6.37 -5.53
CA LEU A 121 26.26 -7.20 -6.13
C LEU A 121 26.09 -8.68 -5.79
N ALA A 122 25.68 -9.01 -4.56
CA ALA A 122 25.45 -10.39 -4.14
C ALA A 122 24.18 -11.00 -4.76
N LEU A 123 23.23 -10.16 -5.19
CA LEU A 123 22.03 -10.57 -5.92
C LEU A 123 22.25 -10.54 -7.45
N ALA A 124 23.31 -9.87 -7.92
CA ALA A 124 23.62 -9.75 -9.33
C ALA A 124 23.79 -11.13 -9.98
N GLY A 125 23.14 -11.33 -11.13
CA GLY A 125 23.16 -12.59 -11.87
C GLY A 125 22.14 -13.64 -11.41
N LEU A 126 21.38 -13.38 -10.34
CA LEU A 126 20.20 -14.19 -9.99
C LEU A 126 18.98 -13.72 -10.79
N SER A 127 18.22 -14.68 -11.32
CA SER A 127 16.88 -14.42 -11.85
C SER A 127 15.84 -14.84 -10.82
N PHE A 128 14.78 -14.04 -10.71
CA PHE A 128 13.68 -14.31 -9.77
C PHE A 128 12.37 -14.36 -10.55
N ASN A 129 11.59 -15.42 -10.35
CA ASN A 129 10.27 -15.56 -10.94
C ASN A 129 9.18 -14.90 -10.07
N SER A 130 9.53 -14.57 -8.82
CA SER A 130 8.63 -13.86 -7.90
C SER A 130 9.40 -12.98 -6.91
N SER A 131 8.71 -11.98 -6.37
CA SER A 131 9.21 -11.12 -5.29
C SER A 131 9.47 -11.91 -3.99
N SER A 132 8.78 -13.03 -3.78
CA SER A 132 9.01 -13.94 -2.65
C SER A 132 10.34 -14.70 -2.78
N GLU A 133 10.69 -15.15 -3.98
CA GLU A 133 12.02 -15.74 -4.25
C GLU A 133 13.13 -14.71 -4.03
N TRP A 134 12.91 -13.47 -4.48
CA TRP A 134 13.82 -12.37 -4.21
C TRP A 134 14.04 -12.17 -2.71
N LEU A 135 12.97 -12.14 -1.91
CA LEU A 135 13.06 -11.98 -0.45
C LEU A 135 13.89 -13.11 0.19
N ALA A 136 13.64 -14.35 -0.20
CA ALA A 136 14.37 -15.50 0.34
C ALA A 136 15.87 -15.42 0.03
N ALA A 137 16.24 -15.00 -1.18
CA ALA A 137 17.64 -14.80 -1.56
C ALA A 137 18.27 -13.62 -0.79
N ALA A 138 17.60 -12.48 -0.74
CA ALA A 138 18.08 -11.29 -0.05
C ALA A 138 18.30 -11.52 1.46
N GLN A 139 17.44 -12.31 2.11
CA GLN A 139 17.62 -12.68 3.52
C GLN A 139 18.85 -13.58 3.75
N ARG A 140 19.17 -14.48 2.81
CA ARG A 140 20.40 -15.30 2.88
C ARG A 140 21.66 -14.44 2.72
N VAL A 141 21.60 -13.45 1.84
CA VAL A 141 22.68 -12.44 1.68
C VAL A 141 22.83 -11.64 2.96
N GLU A 142 21.74 -11.11 3.53
CA GLU A 142 21.76 -10.34 4.77
C GLU A 142 22.40 -11.13 5.92
N ALA A 143 22.02 -12.41 6.10
CA ALA A 143 22.60 -13.29 7.09
C ALA A 143 24.09 -13.57 6.85
N SER A 144 24.51 -13.67 5.59
CA SER A 144 25.91 -13.91 5.23
C SER A 144 26.78 -12.68 5.44
N LEU A 145 26.29 -11.48 5.11
CA LEU A 145 26.97 -10.21 5.38
C LEU A 145 27.08 -9.94 6.88
N LYS A 146 26.03 -10.21 7.66
CA LYS A 146 26.05 -10.12 9.13
C LYS A 146 27.11 -11.06 9.72
N ARG A 147 27.22 -12.29 9.22
CA ARG A 147 28.27 -13.23 9.61
C ARG A 147 29.66 -12.73 9.22
N ALA A 148 29.87 -12.26 8.00
CA ALA A 148 31.16 -11.74 7.55
C ALA A 148 31.62 -10.50 8.33
N ARG A 149 30.69 -9.63 8.73
CA ARG A 149 30.99 -8.45 9.57
C ARG A 149 31.18 -8.80 11.05
N GLY A 150 30.55 -9.87 11.53
CA GLY A 150 30.74 -10.41 12.89
C GLY A 150 31.97 -11.30 13.03
N VAL A 151 32.44 -11.89 11.93
CA VAL A 151 33.73 -12.59 11.83
C VAL A 151 34.79 -11.56 11.45
N SER A 152 35.17 -10.72 12.41
CA SER A 152 36.49 -10.08 12.35
C SER A 152 37.50 -11.22 12.27
N PHE A 153 38.23 -11.32 11.16
CA PHE A 153 39.38 -12.20 11.06
C PHE A 153 40.31 -11.85 12.22
N ALA A 154 40.29 -12.67 13.27
CA ALA A 154 41.41 -12.77 14.17
C ALA A 154 42.59 -13.16 13.27
N ARG A 155 43.43 -12.17 12.94
CA ARG A 155 44.76 -12.39 12.39
C ARG A 155 45.39 -13.46 13.27
N ASN A 156 45.65 -14.63 12.70
CA ASN A 156 46.44 -15.66 13.32
C ASN A 156 47.79 -15.05 13.75
N PRO A 157 48.10 -14.94 15.06
CA PRO A 157 49.45 -14.67 15.49
C PRO A 157 50.09 -16.00 15.83
N GLY A 158 51.06 -16.43 15.02
CA GLY A 158 52.06 -17.41 15.47
C GLY A 158 52.09 -18.73 14.70
N THR A 159 52.56 -18.67 13.46
CA THR A 159 53.62 -19.59 13.04
C THR A 159 54.94 -19.07 13.60
N THR A 160 55.46 -19.68 14.66
CA THR A 160 56.85 -20.18 14.84
C THR A 160 57.08 -20.55 16.30
#